data_AF-A0A6B0QS42-F1
#
_entry.id   AF-A0A6B0QS42-F1
#
_cell.length_a   1.000
_cell.length_b   1.000
_cell.length_c   1.000
_cell.angle_alpha   90.00
_cell.angle_beta   90.00
_cell.angle_gamma   90.00
#
_symmetry.space_group_name_H-M   'P 1'
#
loop_
_entity.id
_entity.type
_entity.pdbx_description
1 polymer ?
#
loop_
_entity_poly.entity_id
_entity_poly.type
_entity_poly.pdbx_seq_one_letter_code
_entity_poly.pdbx_strand_id
1 'polypeptide(L)'
;MESIRQHTFTLAQYTYTALSSLRYPNGAPVVQIYSDSDFSSPEVQGPVISFNVLDDHGNVVGYSQVIRWPLGSQGLLYDRSWMVVNHNGICLSQKQEPRLCLIQPFIDLQRRIMVIKAQGMEPIEVPLEENSEQVQICQSKVCADRVNTYDCGEKISNWLSKFFGRPYHLIKQSSDFQRNAKKKHGKDQSAHTTATLSLVNEAQYLLINRSSILELQQQLSTSCENGKEELFPMNNLISRFRANIITNGTRAFEEEKWDEISIGSLRFQVLGPCHRCQMICIDQQTGQRNQDVFQKLSERRERKLDDCTLQLSHNGTYLDLEATLAEQRDELEGFQDDAGRGKKHSIILRTQLSVRVHACIVILLLIHFGMFQFWKALNNMFTEQLSSSLK
;
A
#
# COMPACT_ATOMS: atom_id res chain seq x y z
N MET A 1 -37.38 9.97 -40.52
CA MET A 1 -36.80 8.90 -39.66
C MET A 1 -35.90 7.98 -40.48
N GLU A 2 -36.34 7.49 -41.65
CA GLU A 2 -35.55 6.58 -42.49
C GLU A 2 -34.18 7.11 -42.93
N SER A 3 -34.11 8.37 -43.40
CA SER A 3 -32.84 8.99 -43.78
C SER A 3 -31.84 9.12 -42.61
N ILE A 4 -32.34 9.35 -41.40
CA ILE A 4 -31.51 9.42 -40.19
C ILE A 4 -30.99 8.01 -39.85
N ARG A 5 -31.85 7.00 -39.88
CA ARG A 5 -31.50 5.58 -39.67
C ARG A 5 -30.40 5.14 -40.63
N GLN A 6 -30.55 5.43 -41.92
CA GLN A 6 -29.58 5.06 -42.93
C GLN A 6 -28.24 5.78 -42.72
N HIS A 7 -28.27 7.07 -42.38
CA HIS A 7 -27.06 7.85 -42.14
C HIS A 7 -26.30 7.37 -40.89
N THR A 8 -26.99 7.18 -39.77
CA THR A 8 -26.35 6.71 -38.53
C THR A 8 -25.84 5.28 -38.65
N PHE A 9 -26.55 4.42 -39.39
CA PHE A 9 -26.04 3.09 -39.75
C PHE A 9 -24.78 3.17 -40.61
N THR A 10 -24.75 4.02 -41.64
CA THR A 10 -23.58 4.18 -42.51
C THR A 10 -22.34 4.63 -41.71
N LEU A 11 -22.52 5.56 -40.77
CA LEU A 11 -21.44 5.99 -39.87
C LEU A 11 -20.97 4.85 -38.94
N ALA A 12 -21.90 4.07 -38.40
CA ALA A 12 -21.57 2.93 -37.56
C ALA A 12 -20.84 1.83 -38.36
N GLN A 13 -21.31 1.51 -39.57
CA GLN A 13 -20.66 0.56 -40.47
C GLN A 13 -19.24 1.00 -40.82
N TYR A 14 -19.05 2.26 -41.22
CA TYR A 14 -17.72 2.82 -41.50
C TYR A 14 -16.80 2.70 -40.28
N THR A 15 -17.30 3.09 -39.09
CA THR A 15 -16.53 3.03 -37.84
C THR A 15 -16.18 1.60 -37.47
N TYR A 16 -17.10 0.65 -37.63
CA TYR A 16 -16.87 -0.78 -37.43
C TYR A 16 -15.77 -1.32 -38.35
N THR A 17 -15.81 -0.99 -39.65
CA THR A 17 -14.77 -1.40 -40.60
C THR A 17 -13.41 -0.81 -40.27
N ALA A 18 -13.35 0.48 -39.94
CA ALA A 18 -12.12 1.15 -39.55
C ALA A 18 -11.51 0.52 -38.30
N LEU A 19 -12.30 0.39 -37.22
CA LEU A 19 -11.88 -0.24 -35.97
C LEU A 19 -11.41 -1.68 -36.18
N SER A 20 -12.17 -2.47 -36.93
CA SER A 20 -11.84 -3.87 -37.23
C SER A 20 -10.55 -4.04 -38.04
N SER A 21 -10.08 -3.00 -38.73
CA SER A 21 -8.85 -3.02 -39.53
C SER A 21 -7.58 -2.63 -38.74
N LEU A 22 -7.72 -2.04 -37.55
CA LEU A 22 -6.58 -1.56 -36.78
C LEU A 22 -5.75 -2.73 -36.22
N ARG A 23 -4.45 -2.74 -36.54
CA ARG A 23 -3.49 -3.74 -36.10
C ARG A 23 -2.20 -3.09 -35.60
N TYR A 24 -1.59 -3.67 -34.58
CA TYR A 24 -0.21 -3.37 -34.18
C TYR A 24 0.79 -3.93 -35.22
N PRO A 25 2.06 -3.49 -35.22
CA PRO A 25 3.09 -4.01 -36.15
C PRO A 25 3.31 -5.53 -36.05
N ASN A 26 2.98 -6.14 -34.91
CA ASN A 26 3.05 -7.59 -34.69
C ASN A 26 1.80 -8.35 -35.21
N GLY A 27 0.82 -7.66 -35.80
CA GLY A 27 -0.42 -8.23 -36.31
C GLY A 27 -1.54 -8.40 -35.27
N ALA A 28 -1.33 -8.02 -34.00
CA ALA A 28 -2.37 -8.08 -32.98
C ALA A 28 -3.47 -7.03 -33.22
N PRO A 29 -4.76 -7.35 -32.96
CA PRO A 29 -5.85 -6.39 -33.06
C PRO A 29 -5.76 -5.29 -31.99
N VAL A 30 -6.00 -4.04 -32.38
CA VAL A 30 -6.02 -2.89 -31.46
C VAL A 30 -7.31 -2.82 -30.67
N VAL A 31 -8.39 -3.44 -31.14
CA VAL A 31 -9.72 -3.38 -30.51
C VAL A 31 -10.40 -4.74 -30.52
N GLN A 32 -11.14 -5.01 -29.45
CA GLN A 32 -12.09 -6.11 -29.34
C GLN A 32 -13.51 -5.52 -29.42
N ILE A 33 -14.20 -5.77 -30.52
CA ILE A 33 -15.58 -5.30 -30.73
C ILE A 33 -16.55 -6.36 -30.19
N TYR A 34 -17.59 -5.90 -29.49
CA TYR A 34 -18.68 -6.73 -29.00
C TYR A 34 -19.91 -6.44 -29.85
N SER A 35 -20.14 -7.28 -30.86
CA SER A 35 -21.33 -7.21 -31.71
C SER A 35 -21.82 -8.60 -32.09
N ASP A 36 -23.14 -8.75 -32.15
CA ASP A 36 -23.80 -9.98 -32.61
C ASP A 36 -23.99 -9.97 -34.14
N SER A 37 -23.70 -8.84 -34.80
CA SER A 37 -23.76 -8.67 -36.25
C SER A 37 -22.46 -8.11 -36.81
N ASP A 38 -22.32 -8.23 -38.14
CA ASP A 38 -21.24 -7.68 -38.96
C ASP A 38 -21.54 -6.25 -39.47
N PHE A 39 -22.54 -5.57 -38.91
CA PHE A 39 -23.01 -4.27 -39.41
C PHE A 39 -23.37 -4.31 -40.91
N SER A 40 -24.01 -5.40 -41.37
CA SER A 40 -24.45 -5.58 -42.76
C SER A 40 -25.76 -4.87 -43.11
N SER A 41 -26.68 -4.69 -42.15
CA SER A 41 -27.99 -4.08 -42.40
C SER A 41 -28.51 -3.18 -41.26
N PRO A 42 -29.18 -2.05 -41.59
CA PRO A 42 -29.82 -1.16 -40.62
C PRO A 42 -31.11 -1.74 -40.01
N GLU A 43 -31.61 -2.88 -40.49
CA GLU A 43 -32.75 -3.58 -39.91
C GLU A 43 -32.38 -4.37 -38.65
N VAL A 44 -31.13 -4.87 -38.59
CA VAL A 44 -30.66 -5.75 -37.51
C VAL A 44 -29.67 -5.06 -36.57
N GLN A 45 -29.06 -3.95 -37.00
CA GLN A 45 -27.99 -3.28 -36.26
C GLN A 45 -28.25 -1.78 -36.11
N GLY A 46 -28.25 -1.31 -34.86
CA GLY A 46 -28.34 0.11 -34.52
C GLY A 46 -26.98 0.83 -34.61
N PRO A 47 -26.96 2.15 -34.37
CA PRO A 47 -25.77 2.98 -34.56
C PRO A 47 -24.73 2.89 -33.43
N VAL A 48 -24.91 1.97 -32.47
CA VAL A 48 -24.04 1.83 -31.30
C VAL A 48 -22.99 0.75 -31.58
N ILE A 49 -21.73 1.06 -31.25
CA ILE A 49 -20.61 0.12 -31.31
C ILE A 49 -20.00 0.04 -29.91
N SER A 50 -19.98 -1.15 -29.34
CA SER A 50 -19.34 -1.44 -28.06
C SER A 50 -18.00 -2.14 -28.32
N PHE A 51 -16.90 -1.62 -27.77
CA PHE A 51 -15.59 -2.23 -27.95
C PHE A 51 -14.67 -1.91 -26.77
N ASN A 52 -13.63 -2.73 -26.60
CA ASN A 52 -12.48 -2.47 -25.74
C ASN A 52 -11.24 -2.24 -26.61
N VAL A 53 -10.31 -1.42 -26.14
CA VAL A 53 -8.97 -1.27 -26.75
C VAL A 53 -8.04 -2.31 -26.14
N LEU A 54 -7.18 -2.92 -26.94
CA LEU A 54 -6.21 -3.92 -26.54
C LEU A 54 -4.77 -3.39 -26.68
N ASP A 55 -3.85 -3.89 -25.87
CA ASP A 55 -2.40 -3.66 -26.03
C ASP A 55 -1.83 -4.60 -27.12
N ASP A 56 -0.55 -4.44 -27.44
CA ASP A 56 0.13 -5.28 -28.42
C ASP A 56 0.29 -6.75 -27.98
N HIS A 57 -0.03 -7.06 -26.72
CA HIS A 57 -0.09 -8.40 -26.16
C HIS A 57 -1.52 -8.97 -26.08
N GLY A 58 -2.54 -8.22 -26.50
CA GLY A 58 -3.94 -8.64 -26.49
C GLY A 58 -4.68 -8.45 -25.16
N ASN A 59 -4.10 -7.75 -24.18
CA ASN A 59 -4.79 -7.42 -22.93
C ASN A 59 -5.62 -6.14 -23.12
N VAL A 60 -6.77 -6.05 -22.46
CA VAL A 60 -7.58 -4.83 -22.47
C VAL A 60 -6.78 -3.67 -21.87
N VAL A 61 -6.56 -2.63 -22.67
CA VAL A 61 -6.02 -1.34 -22.22
C VAL A 61 -7.08 -0.70 -21.35
N GLY A 62 -6.89 -0.82 -20.05
CA GLY A 62 -7.73 -0.13 -19.08
C GLY A 62 -7.62 1.39 -19.27
N TYR A 63 -8.69 2.09 -18.90
CA TYR A 63 -8.78 3.56 -18.89
C TYR A 63 -7.62 4.28 -18.14
N SER A 64 -6.84 3.55 -17.34
CA SER A 64 -5.83 4.09 -16.41
C SER A 64 -4.37 3.80 -16.77
N GLN A 65 -4.06 3.31 -17.97
CA GLN A 65 -2.66 3.23 -18.41
C GLN A 65 -2.19 4.57 -18.96
N VAL A 66 -1.07 5.07 -18.42
CA VAL A 66 -0.45 6.33 -18.83
C VAL A 66 0.89 6.04 -19.49
N ILE A 67 1.18 6.71 -20.61
CA ILE A 67 2.46 6.55 -21.34
C ILE A 67 3.62 7.16 -20.53
N ARG A 68 3.33 8.20 -19.74
CA ARG A 68 4.32 8.90 -18.90
C ARG A 68 3.64 9.44 -17.65
N TRP A 69 4.42 9.62 -16.58
CA TRP A 69 3.97 10.28 -15.36
C TRP A 69 4.99 11.35 -14.93
N PRO A 70 4.55 12.55 -14.47
CA PRO A 70 5.49 13.57 -14.00
C PRO A 70 6.20 13.13 -12.71
N LEU A 71 7.47 13.50 -12.58
CA LEU A 71 8.23 13.36 -11.35
C LEU A 71 8.32 14.72 -10.64
N GLY A 72 7.98 14.74 -9.37
CA GLY A 72 8.18 15.87 -8.46
C GLY A 72 9.34 15.63 -7.51
N SER A 73 9.63 16.63 -6.68
CA SER A 73 10.64 16.54 -5.62
C SER A 73 10.34 15.48 -4.56
N GLN A 74 9.09 14.97 -4.50
CA GLN A 74 8.61 13.97 -3.55
C GLN A 74 8.43 12.55 -4.14
N GLY A 75 8.69 12.36 -5.43
CA GLY A 75 8.45 11.08 -6.12
C GLY A 75 7.60 11.25 -7.38
N LEU A 76 6.80 10.23 -7.71
CA LEU A 76 5.74 10.36 -8.72
C LEU A 76 4.76 11.45 -8.27
N LEU A 77 4.39 12.38 -9.17
CA LEU A 77 3.49 13.48 -8.83
C LEU A 77 2.18 12.94 -8.26
N TYR A 78 1.73 13.51 -7.14
CA TYR A 78 0.54 13.11 -6.38
C TYR A 78 0.60 11.71 -5.72
N ASP A 79 1.72 10.99 -5.79
CA ASP A 79 1.84 9.70 -5.09
C ASP A 79 1.84 9.89 -3.57
N ARG A 80 0.95 9.13 -2.90
CA ARG A 80 0.79 9.11 -1.44
C ARG A 80 0.64 10.52 -0.82
N SER A 81 -0.09 11.39 -1.50
CA SER A 81 -0.34 12.78 -1.06
C SER A 81 -1.64 12.96 -0.26
N TRP A 82 -2.50 11.93 -0.19
CA TRP A 82 -3.76 11.96 0.57
C TRP A 82 -3.82 10.87 1.63
N MET A 83 -4.63 11.11 2.66
CA MET A 83 -4.99 10.14 3.69
C MET A 83 -6.47 10.23 4.03
N VAL A 84 -7.04 9.10 4.43
CA VAL A 84 -8.35 9.08 5.07
C VAL A 84 -8.15 9.15 6.58
N VAL A 85 -8.89 10.04 7.23
CA VAL A 85 -8.89 10.21 8.69
C VAL A 85 -10.29 10.03 9.25
N ASN A 86 -10.36 9.66 10.53
CA ASN A 86 -11.62 9.68 11.27
C ASN A 86 -11.94 11.08 11.83
N HIS A 87 -13.12 11.22 12.45
CA HIS A 87 -13.55 12.43 13.16
C HIS A 87 -12.56 12.96 14.21
N ASN A 88 -11.66 12.12 14.73
CA ASN A 88 -10.61 12.51 15.68
C ASN A 88 -9.29 12.91 15.00
N GLY A 89 -9.26 13.02 13.66
CA GLY A 89 -8.06 13.36 12.89
C GLY A 89 -7.01 12.23 12.81
N ILE A 90 -7.37 11.01 13.20
CA ILE A 90 -6.46 9.85 13.20
C ILE A 90 -6.47 9.20 11.81
N CYS A 91 -5.28 9.05 11.21
CA CYS A 91 -5.11 8.36 9.93
C CYS A 91 -5.54 6.89 10.01
N LEU A 92 -6.31 6.48 9.02
CA LEU A 92 -6.69 5.09 8.85
C LEU A 92 -5.64 4.35 8.02
N SER A 93 -5.28 3.16 8.47
CA SER A 93 -4.49 2.20 7.70
C SER A 93 -5.37 1.05 7.21
N GLN A 94 -5.02 0.39 6.09
CA GLN A 94 -5.80 -0.79 5.67
C GLN A 94 -5.72 -1.94 6.71
N LYS A 95 -4.74 -1.93 7.63
CA LYS A 95 -4.72 -2.86 8.76
C LYS A 95 -5.94 -2.68 9.66
N GLN A 96 -6.34 -1.43 9.91
CA GLN A 96 -7.52 -1.10 10.72
C GLN A 96 -8.81 -1.22 9.92
N GLU A 97 -8.80 -0.73 8.67
CA GLU A 97 -9.96 -0.70 7.77
C GLU A 97 -9.58 -1.28 6.40
N PRO A 98 -9.64 -2.61 6.20
CA PRO A 98 -9.22 -3.26 4.95
C PRO A 98 -9.99 -2.79 3.73
N ARG A 99 -11.26 -2.38 3.90
CA ARG A 99 -12.13 -1.89 2.81
C ARG A 99 -11.58 -0.63 2.13
N LEU A 100 -10.59 0.05 2.72
CA LEU A 100 -9.84 1.12 2.04
C LEU A 100 -9.20 0.67 0.72
N CYS A 101 -8.86 -0.61 0.55
CA CYS A 101 -8.30 -1.10 -0.71
C CYS A 101 -9.32 -1.14 -1.87
N LEU A 102 -10.62 -1.14 -1.55
CA LEU A 102 -11.70 -1.19 -2.53
C LEU A 102 -11.99 0.17 -3.16
N ILE A 103 -11.37 1.22 -2.62
CA ILE A 103 -11.41 2.58 -3.17
C ILE A 103 -10.34 2.69 -4.25
N GLN A 104 -10.77 3.04 -5.45
CA GLN A 104 -9.93 3.15 -6.65
C GLN A 104 -9.83 4.62 -7.07
N PRO A 105 -8.78 5.35 -6.62
CA PRO A 105 -8.50 6.70 -7.09
C PRO A 105 -7.86 6.69 -8.47
N PHE A 106 -8.24 7.65 -9.30
CA PHE A 106 -7.66 7.93 -10.60
C PHE A 106 -7.35 9.43 -10.71
N ILE A 107 -6.16 9.79 -11.17
CA ILE A 107 -5.74 11.18 -11.29
C ILE A 107 -5.86 11.62 -12.75
N ASP A 108 -6.67 12.64 -13.01
CA ASP A 108 -6.78 13.30 -14.29
C ASP A 108 -6.02 14.64 -14.26
N LEU A 109 -4.82 14.64 -14.85
CA LEU A 109 -3.96 15.82 -14.90
C LEU A 109 -4.50 16.91 -15.83
N GLN A 110 -5.27 16.56 -16.87
CA GLN A 110 -5.81 17.55 -17.81
C GLN A 110 -6.93 18.34 -17.16
N ARG A 111 -7.85 17.63 -16.49
CA ARG A 111 -8.97 18.23 -15.75
C ARG A 111 -8.58 18.74 -14.37
N ARG A 112 -7.37 18.42 -13.90
CA ARG A 112 -6.85 18.71 -12.54
C ARG A 112 -7.75 18.20 -11.43
N ILE A 113 -8.24 16.97 -11.57
CA ILE A 113 -9.09 16.30 -10.56
C ILE A 113 -8.57 14.89 -10.25
N MET A 114 -8.87 14.42 -9.05
CA MET A 114 -8.85 13.01 -8.67
C MET A 114 -10.29 12.48 -8.71
N VAL A 115 -10.53 11.45 -9.52
CA VAL A 115 -11.80 10.71 -9.55
C VAL A 115 -11.67 9.50 -8.65
N ILE A 116 -12.53 9.37 -7.65
CA ILE A 116 -12.56 8.25 -6.73
C ILE A 116 -13.76 7.36 -7.05
N LYS A 117 -13.50 6.06 -7.21
CA LYS A 117 -14.53 5.04 -7.48
C LYS A 117 -14.50 3.96 -6.41
N ALA A 118 -15.66 3.37 -6.14
CA ALA A 118 -15.79 2.14 -5.38
C ALA A 118 -17.04 1.38 -5.85
N GLN A 119 -17.05 0.06 -5.68
CA GLN A 119 -18.18 -0.77 -6.07
C GLN A 119 -19.46 -0.33 -5.33
N GLY A 120 -20.55 -0.13 -6.08
CA GLY A 120 -21.85 0.29 -5.52
C GLY A 120 -21.94 1.77 -5.12
N MET A 121 -20.95 2.59 -5.48
CA MET A 121 -20.93 4.02 -5.23
C MET A 121 -20.79 4.80 -6.53
N GLU A 122 -21.53 5.90 -6.66
CA GLU A 122 -21.32 6.85 -7.75
C GLU A 122 -19.91 7.46 -7.66
N PRO A 123 -19.17 7.59 -8.78
CA PRO A 123 -17.87 8.24 -8.78
C PRO A 123 -17.92 9.67 -8.23
N ILE A 124 -16.88 10.08 -7.52
CA ILE A 124 -16.75 11.44 -6.99
C ILE A 124 -15.46 12.10 -7.47
N GLU A 125 -15.55 13.38 -7.81
CA GLU A 125 -14.42 14.20 -8.25
C GLU A 125 -13.93 15.07 -7.09
N VAL A 126 -12.61 15.07 -6.87
CA VAL A 126 -11.91 15.86 -5.86
C VAL A 126 -10.88 16.73 -6.58
N PRO A 127 -10.88 18.06 -6.46
CA PRO A 127 -9.86 18.91 -7.06
C PRO A 127 -8.44 18.52 -6.63
N LEU A 128 -7.49 18.55 -7.56
CA LEU A 128 -6.09 18.30 -7.24
C LEU A 128 -5.42 19.49 -6.56
N GLU A 129 -5.90 20.70 -6.79
CA GLU A 129 -5.29 21.93 -6.28
C GLU A 129 -6.09 22.53 -5.12
N GLU A 130 -5.40 23.35 -4.33
CA GLU A 130 -5.94 24.02 -3.13
C GLU A 130 -6.83 25.19 -3.54
N ASN A 131 -8.07 25.22 -3.05
CA ASN A 131 -8.86 26.45 -3.08
C ASN A 131 -8.53 27.28 -1.83
N SER A 132 -7.81 28.39 -2.02
CA SER A 132 -7.23 29.22 -0.94
C SER A 132 -8.23 29.76 0.09
N GLU A 133 -9.53 29.74 -0.20
CA GLU A 133 -10.56 30.40 0.63
C GLU A 133 -11.21 29.47 1.68
N GLN A 134 -11.03 28.15 1.63
CA GLN A 134 -11.73 27.18 2.52
C GLN A 134 -10.81 26.17 3.21
N VAL A 135 -9.50 26.43 3.24
CA VAL A 135 -8.49 25.46 3.73
C VAL A 135 -8.52 25.39 5.27
N GLN A 136 -9.21 24.41 5.83
CA GLN A 136 -9.01 24.02 7.24
C GLN A 136 -7.72 23.22 7.36
N ILE A 137 -6.68 23.84 7.91
CA ILE A 137 -5.40 23.17 8.18
C ILE A 137 -5.55 22.28 9.41
N CYS A 138 -5.44 20.97 9.19
CA CYS A 138 -5.47 19.95 10.22
C CYS A 138 -4.06 19.41 10.46
N GLN A 139 -3.70 19.24 11.74
CA GLN A 139 -2.50 18.49 12.11
C GLN A 139 -2.86 17.03 12.30
N SER A 140 -2.38 16.17 11.40
CA SER A 140 -2.54 14.73 11.53
C SER A 140 -1.20 14.05 11.85
N LYS A 141 -1.25 12.88 12.51
CA LYS A 141 -0.07 12.10 12.89
C LYS A 141 0.14 10.97 11.90
N VAL A 142 1.26 11.03 11.18
CA VAL A 142 1.73 9.96 10.29
C VAL A 142 3.07 9.47 10.81
N CYS A 143 3.17 8.19 11.18
CA CYS A 143 4.44 7.59 11.63
C CYS A 143 5.18 8.42 12.71
N ALA A 144 4.42 8.98 13.66
CA ALA A 144 4.84 9.86 14.76
C ALA A 144 5.14 11.34 14.43
N ASP A 145 5.09 11.76 13.16
CA ASP A 145 5.33 13.14 12.74
C ASP A 145 4.01 13.91 12.57
N ARG A 146 3.97 15.19 12.98
CA ARG A 146 2.83 16.09 12.72
C ARG A 146 2.97 16.63 11.30
N VAL A 147 1.96 16.39 10.47
CA VAL A 147 1.92 16.86 9.09
C VAL A 147 0.83 17.89 8.94
N ASN A 148 1.14 19.00 8.26
CA ASN A 148 0.15 19.98 7.86
C ASN A 148 -0.64 19.42 6.68
N THR A 149 -1.94 19.32 6.87
CA THR A 149 -2.87 18.77 5.88
C THR A 149 -4.09 19.65 5.77
N TYR A 150 -4.83 19.54 4.68
CA TYR A 150 -6.13 20.20 4.53
C TYR A 150 -7.23 19.23 4.20
N ASP A 151 -8.43 19.54 4.68
CA ASP A 151 -9.64 18.79 4.36
C ASP A 151 -10.05 19.02 2.89
N CYS A 152 -10.34 17.93 2.19
CA CYS A 152 -10.77 17.95 0.78
C CYS A 152 -12.27 18.28 0.61
N GLY A 153 -12.98 18.58 1.70
CA GLY A 153 -14.32 19.14 1.73
C GLY A 153 -15.43 18.13 2.04
N GLU A 154 -16.59 18.65 2.39
CA GLU A 154 -17.73 17.85 2.87
C GLU A 154 -18.25 16.85 1.84
N LYS A 155 -18.16 17.14 0.53
CA LYS A 155 -18.65 16.23 -0.51
C LYS A 155 -17.95 14.87 -0.45
N ILE A 156 -16.62 14.86 -0.36
CA ILE A 156 -15.85 13.61 -0.27
C ILE A 156 -15.97 12.97 1.12
N SER A 157 -16.07 13.77 2.17
CA SER A 157 -16.31 13.26 3.52
C SER A 157 -17.67 12.54 3.63
N ASN A 158 -18.73 13.07 3.02
CA ASN A 158 -20.03 12.41 2.93
C ASN A 158 -19.98 11.13 2.09
N TRP A 159 -19.24 11.15 0.98
CA TRP A 159 -19.05 9.97 0.14
C TRP A 159 -18.33 8.85 0.89
N LEU A 160 -17.23 9.16 1.59
CA LEU A 160 -16.50 8.21 2.44
C LEU A 160 -17.38 7.71 3.57
N SER A 161 -18.13 8.61 4.21
CA SER A 161 -19.01 8.25 5.31
C SER A 161 -20.12 7.31 4.90
N LYS A 162 -20.70 7.52 3.71
CA LYS A 162 -21.67 6.59 3.10
C LYS A 162 -21.03 5.24 2.78
N PHE A 163 -19.81 5.22 2.23
CA PHE A 163 -19.12 3.97 1.90
C PHE A 163 -18.78 3.14 3.15
N PHE A 164 -18.20 3.75 4.17
CA PHE A 164 -17.75 3.04 5.38
C PHE A 164 -18.82 2.91 6.47
N GLY A 165 -19.90 3.69 6.42
CA GLY A 165 -20.91 3.77 7.48
C GLY A 165 -20.41 4.50 8.74
N ARG A 166 -19.33 5.28 8.64
CA ARG A 166 -18.68 6.00 9.75
C ARG A 166 -18.14 7.35 9.28
N PRO A 167 -18.14 8.40 10.13
CA PRO A 167 -17.69 9.73 9.74
C PRO A 167 -16.18 9.76 9.48
N TYR A 168 -15.81 9.81 8.19
CA TYR A 168 -14.43 9.87 7.71
C TYR A 168 -14.24 11.04 6.76
N HIS A 169 -13.03 11.58 6.76
CA HIS A 169 -12.62 12.73 5.96
C HIS A 169 -11.43 12.35 5.08
N LEU A 170 -11.35 12.97 3.91
CA LEU A 170 -10.17 12.90 3.07
C LEU A 170 -9.33 14.15 3.33
N ILE A 171 -8.08 13.96 3.71
CA ILE A 171 -7.12 15.05 3.88
C ILE A 171 -5.98 14.91 2.87
N LYS A 172 -5.45 16.04 2.42
CA LYS A 172 -4.29 16.10 1.54
C LYS A 172 -3.12 16.79 2.24
N GLN A 173 -1.91 16.32 2.01
CA GLN A 173 -0.69 16.99 2.46
C GLN A 173 -0.58 18.39 1.83
N SER A 174 -0.26 19.38 2.65
CA SER A 174 0.05 20.74 2.16
C SER A 174 1.33 20.74 1.32
N SER A 175 1.29 21.47 0.21
CA SER A 175 2.44 21.64 -0.69
C SER A 175 3.66 22.27 -0.02
N ASP A 176 3.46 23.09 1.03
CA ASP A 176 4.52 23.74 1.80
C ASP A 176 5.22 22.82 2.82
N PHE A 177 4.69 21.61 3.04
CA PHE A 177 5.25 20.69 4.02
C PHE A 177 6.39 19.84 3.43
N GLN A 178 7.62 20.11 3.89
CA GLN A 178 8.79 19.30 3.56
C GLN A 178 9.19 18.41 4.73
N ARG A 179 9.08 17.08 4.56
CA ARG A 179 9.62 16.08 5.49
C ARG A 179 10.87 15.47 4.87
N ASN A 180 11.99 15.49 5.58
CA ASN A 180 13.20 14.83 5.11
C ASN A 180 13.21 13.34 5.51
N ALA A 181 13.74 12.48 4.64
CA ALA A 181 14.00 11.08 5.01
C ALA A 181 14.90 10.99 6.25
N LYS A 182 14.58 10.07 7.18
CA LYS A 182 15.38 9.87 8.39
C LYS A 182 16.79 9.41 7.99
N LYS A 183 17.82 10.19 8.34
CA LYS A 183 19.23 9.80 8.16
C LYS A 183 19.51 8.55 9.00
N LYS A 184 19.81 7.41 8.36
CA LYS A 184 20.47 6.30 9.07
C LYS A 184 21.82 6.82 9.58
N HIS A 185 22.09 6.64 10.87
CA HIS A 185 23.39 6.92 11.48
C HIS A 185 24.40 5.87 10.96
N GLY A 186 24.95 6.12 9.77
CA GLY A 186 26.09 5.41 9.21
C GLY A 186 27.16 6.43 8.84
N LYS A 187 28.39 6.21 9.30
CA LYS A 187 29.55 7.01 8.91
C LYS A 187 29.81 6.79 7.43
N ASP A 188 29.22 7.62 6.57
CA ASP A 188 29.85 8.06 5.33
C ASP A 188 29.13 9.32 4.83
N GLN A 189 29.87 10.42 4.86
CA GLN A 189 29.41 11.75 4.46
C GLN A 189 29.69 11.94 2.97
N SER A 190 28.69 11.67 2.13
CA SER A 190 28.58 12.38 0.86
C SER A 190 27.29 13.20 0.87
N ALA A 191 27.41 14.46 0.50
CA ALA A 191 26.35 15.45 0.46
C ALA A 191 25.34 15.11 -0.66
N HIS A 192 24.53 14.08 -0.48
CA HIS A 192 23.40 13.80 -1.35
C HIS A 192 22.13 14.37 -0.72
N THR A 193 21.49 15.26 -1.46
CA THR A 193 20.22 15.94 -1.16
C THR A 193 19.25 15.00 -0.46
N THR A 194 18.91 15.29 0.80
CA THR A 194 17.87 14.57 1.54
C THR A 194 16.56 14.65 0.77
N ALA A 195 16.09 13.52 0.27
CA ALA A 195 14.83 13.44 -0.45
C ALA A 195 13.67 13.93 0.43
N THR A 196 12.83 14.80 -0.12
CA THR A 196 11.58 15.22 0.52
C THR A 196 10.57 14.08 0.38
N LEU A 197 9.99 13.64 1.49
CA LEU A 197 9.01 12.58 1.56
C LEU A 197 7.60 13.19 1.61
N SER A 198 6.68 12.60 0.83
CA SER A 198 5.24 12.79 1.05
C SER A 198 4.78 11.98 2.28
N LEU A 199 3.51 11.57 2.35
CA LEU A 199 2.98 10.70 3.41
C LEU A 199 3.49 9.25 3.32
N VAL A 200 4.58 9.03 2.58
CA VAL A 200 5.32 7.76 2.47
C VAL A 200 6.00 7.41 3.81
N ASN A 201 6.19 6.12 4.05
CA ASN A 201 6.80 5.63 5.29
C ASN A 201 8.31 5.92 5.33
N GLU A 202 9.05 5.43 4.34
CA GLU A 202 10.52 5.37 4.38
C GLU A 202 11.19 5.95 3.12
N ALA A 203 10.65 5.70 1.93
CA ALA A 203 11.25 6.11 0.66
C ALA A 203 10.19 6.59 -0.35
N GLN A 204 10.63 7.42 -1.31
CA GLN A 204 9.77 8.01 -2.36
C GLN A 204 9.23 6.97 -3.35
N TYR A 205 10.04 5.95 -3.64
CA TYR A 205 9.71 4.88 -4.56
C TYR A 205 9.85 3.54 -3.87
N LEU A 206 9.02 2.60 -4.29
CA LEU A 206 9.17 1.21 -3.95
C LEU A 206 9.32 0.40 -5.23
N LEU A 207 10.40 -0.37 -5.28
CA LEU A 207 10.74 -1.28 -6.37
C LEU A 207 10.44 -2.72 -5.95
N ILE A 208 9.90 -3.52 -6.86
CA ILE A 208 9.85 -4.98 -6.75
C ILE A 208 10.22 -5.60 -8.09
N ASN A 209 10.78 -6.80 -8.05
CA ASN A 209 11.01 -7.60 -9.24
C ASN A 209 9.92 -8.66 -9.40
N ARG A 210 9.40 -8.81 -10.62
CA ARG A 210 8.37 -9.80 -10.97
C ARG A 210 8.83 -11.23 -10.68
N SER A 211 10.11 -11.53 -10.91
CA SER A 211 10.68 -12.85 -10.61
C SER A 211 10.68 -13.18 -9.12
N SER A 212 10.84 -12.19 -8.23
CA SER A 212 10.68 -12.36 -6.77
C SER A 212 9.25 -12.72 -6.39
N ILE A 213 8.27 -12.10 -7.05
CA ILE A 213 6.85 -12.38 -6.79
C ILE A 213 6.43 -13.74 -7.35
N LEU A 214 6.97 -14.15 -8.51
CA LEU A 214 6.79 -15.49 -9.07
C LEU A 214 7.29 -16.58 -8.11
N GLU A 215 8.48 -16.42 -7.55
CA GLU A 215 9.00 -17.38 -6.57
C GLU A 215 8.12 -17.45 -5.31
N LEU A 216 7.68 -16.29 -4.79
CA LEU A 216 6.77 -16.23 -3.65
C LEU A 216 5.42 -16.91 -3.97
N GLN A 217 4.88 -16.70 -5.17
CA GLN A 217 3.64 -17.33 -5.62
C GLN A 217 3.77 -18.86 -5.63
N GLN A 218 4.86 -19.39 -6.19
CA GLN A 218 5.12 -20.84 -6.23
C GLN A 218 5.16 -21.45 -4.82
N GLN A 219 5.79 -20.77 -3.86
CA GLN A 219 5.86 -21.23 -2.46
C GLN A 219 4.50 -21.22 -1.75
N LEU A 220 3.63 -20.26 -2.09
CA LEU A 220 2.26 -20.23 -1.58
C LEU A 220 1.46 -21.41 -2.12
N SER A 221 1.61 -21.72 -3.42
CA SER A 221 0.93 -22.86 -4.04
C SER A 221 1.37 -24.21 -3.50
N THR A 222 2.65 -24.40 -3.16
CA THR A 222 3.14 -25.68 -2.60
C THR A 222 2.68 -25.97 -1.18
N SER A 223 2.20 -24.96 -0.45
CA SER A 223 1.80 -25.11 0.97
C SER A 223 0.30 -25.38 1.16
N CYS A 224 -0.47 -25.39 0.07
CA CYS A 224 -1.89 -25.71 0.06
C CYS A 224 -2.14 -27.23 0.18
N GLU A 225 -1.66 -27.87 1.26
CA GLU A 225 -1.96 -29.28 1.56
C GLU A 225 -3.43 -29.49 2.00
N ASN A 226 -4.18 -28.41 2.28
CA ASN A 226 -5.55 -28.45 2.81
C ASN A 226 -6.67 -28.21 1.76
N GLY A 227 -6.49 -28.67 0.52
CA GLY A 227 -7.58 -28.82 -0.46
C GLY A 227 -8.29 -27.55 -0.93
N LYS A 228 -7.80 -26.36 -0.57
CA LYS A 228 -8.19 -25.08 -1.17
C LYS A 228 -7.03 -24.59 -2.03
N GLU A 229 -7.09 -24.87 -3.32
CA GLU A 229 -6.27 -24.17 -4.30
C GLU A 229 -6.72 -22.71 -4.34
N GLU A 230 -6.20 -21.89 -3.43
CA GLU A 230 -6.36 -20.45 -3.54
C GLU A 230 -5.46 -20.01 -4.70
N LEU A 231 -6.07 -19.80 -5.86
CA LEU A 231 -5.40 -19.18 -7.00
C LEU A 231 -4.94 -17.79 -6.56
N PHE A 232 -3.63 -17.56 -6.59
CA PHE A 232 -3.06 -16.23 -6.42
C PHE A 232 -2.72 -15.66 -7.79
N PRO A 233 -3.62 -14.98 -8.53
CA PRO A 233 -3.24 -14.31 -9.76
C PRO A 233 -2.03 -13.40 -9.52
N MET A 234 -1.04 -13.48 -10.41
CA MET A 234 0.21 -12.71 -10.32
C MET A 234 -0.05 -11.22 -10.02
N ASN A 235 -1.01 -10.63 -10.74
CA ASN A 235 -1.37 -9.22 -10.60
C ASN A 235 -1.98 -8.89 -9.23
N ASN A 236 -2.78 -9.82 -8.66
CA ASN A 236 -3.31 -9.67 -7.31
C ASN A 236 -2.14 -9.66 -6.29
N LEU A 237 -1.21 -10.60 -6.39
CA LEU A 237 -0.07 -10.67 -5.49
C LEU A 237 0.84 -9.43 -5.60
N ILE A 238 1.17 -9.00 -6.82
CA ILE A 238 1.93 -7.77 -7.09
C ILE A 238 1.27 -6.55 -6.43
N SER A 239 -0.05 -6.39 -6.57
CA SER A 239 -0.78 -5.22 -6.06
C SER A 239 -0.67 -5.05 -4.54
N ARG A 240 -0.50 -6.15 -3.79
CA ARG A 240 -0.36 -6.15 -2.33
C ARG A 240 0.91 -5.45 -1.84
N PHE A 241 1.96 -5.42 -2.67
CA PHE A 241 3.24 -4.80 -2.32
C PHE A 241 3.23 -3.28 -2.48
N ARG A 242 2.24 -2.72 -3.19
CA ARG A 242 2.07 -1.26 -3.41
C ARG A 242 3.34 -0.60 -3.98
N ALA A 243 4.01 -1.31 -4.89
CA ALA A 243 5.21 -0.86 -5.56
C ALA A 243 4.90 0.24 -6.58
N ASN A 244 5.84 1.16 -6.76
CA ASN A 244 5.81 2.19 -7.80
C ASN A 244 6.50 1.68 -9.08
N ILE A 245 7.56 0.90 -8.93
CA ILE A 245 8.36 0.36 -10.03
C ILE A 245 8.32 -1.16 -9.95
N ILE A 246 7.97 -1.81 -11.05
CA ILE A 246 7.97 -3.27 -11.19
C ILE A 246 8.93 -3.62 -12.32
N THR A 247 10.00 -4.33 -12.01
CA THR A 247 10.98 -4.81 -13.01
C THR A 247 10.72 -6.25 -13.38
N ASN A 248 11.24 -6.67 -14.54
CA ASN A 248 11.20 -8.05 -14.99
C ASN A 248 12.63 -8.60 -15.06
N GLY A 249 13.30 -8.65 -13.90
CA GLY A 249 14.63 -9.23 -13.75
C GLY A 249 14.62 -10.74 -13.89
N THR A 250 15.77 -11.36 -14.07
CA THR A 250 15.86 -12.81 -14.34
C THR A 250 15.97 -13.64 -13.08
N ARG A 251 16.51 -13.07 -11.99
CA ARG A 251 16.67 -13.79 -10.71
C ARG A 251 15.77 -13.19 -9.65
N ALA A 252 15.10 -14.05 -8.88
CA ALA A 252 14.34 -13.62 -7.72
C ALA A 252 15.24 -12.93 -6.69
N PHE A 253 14.72 -11.84 -6.10
CA PHE A 253 15.31 -11.02 -5.04
C PHE A 253 16.65 -10.36 -5.40
N GLU A 254 17.06 -10.37 -6.67
CA GLU A 254 18.31 -9.71 -7.07
C GLU A 254 18.28 -8.19 -6.85
N GLU A 255 17.09 -7.59 -6.85
CA GLU A 255 16.86 -6.18 -6.57
C GLU A 255 17.26 -5.77 -5.15
N GLU A 256 17.36 -6.71 -4.21
CA GLU A 256 17.79 -6.43 -2.83
C GLU A 256 19.29 -6.14 -2.72
N LYS A 257 20.07 -6.46 -3.76
CA LYS A 257 21.52 -6.25 -3.83
C LYS A 257 21.91 -5.06 -4.71
N TRP A 258 20.95 -4.37 -5.31
CA TRP A 258 21.23 -3.23 -6.17
C TRP A 258 21.53 -1.99 -5.32
N ASP A 259 22.57 -1.26 -5.70
CA ASP A 259 22.90 0.04 -5.10
C ASP A 259 22.28 1.21 -5.90
N GLU A 260 22.12 1.03 -7.21
CA GLU A 260 21.58 2.02 -8.13
C GLU A 260 20.79 1.35 -9.26
N ILE A 261 19.76 2.02 -9.76
CA ILE A 261 19.01 1.64 -10.97
C ILE A 261 18.87 2.85 -11.89
N SER A 262 19.05 2.63 -13.20
CA SER A 262 18.81 3.65 -14.22
C SER A 262 17.58 3.29 -15.05
N ILE A 263 16.67 4.24 -15.25
CA ILE A 263 15.49 4.10 -16.12
C ILE A 263 15.50 5.26 -17.12
N GLY A 264 15.84 4.96 -18.38
CA GLY A 264 16.11 6.01 -19.37
C GLY A 264 17.28 6.88 -18.94
N SER A 265 17.07 8.19 -18.88
CA SER A 265 18.08 9.16 -18.42
C SER A 265 18.09 9.39 -16.90
N LEU A 266 17.16 8.76 -16.16
CA LEU A 266 17.01 8.95 -14.73
C LEU A 266 17.82 7.91 -13.96
N ARG A 267 18.49 8.36 -12.90
CA ARG A 267 19.24 7.52 -11.96
C ARG A 267 18.56 7.53 -10.60
N PHE A 268 18.39 6.35 -10.02
CA PHE A 268 17.76 6.17 -8.71
C PHE A 268 18.74 5.43 -7.80
N GLN A 269 18.96 5.98 -6.62
CA GLN A 269 19.75 5.33 -5.57
C GLN A 269 18.87 4.39 -4.75
N VAL A 270 19.34 3.17 -4.51
CA VAL A 270 18.65 2.21 -3.65
C VAL A 270 19.05 2.47 -2.20
N LEU A 271 18.06 2.81 -1.37
CA LEU A 271 18.28 3.10 0.06
C LEU A 271 18.39 1.84 0.93
N GLY A 272 18.02 0.68 0.39
CA GLY A 272 18.06 -0.62 1.06
C GLY A 272 16.73 -1.39 0.99
N PRO A 273 16.66 -2.56 1.63
CA PRO A 273 15.51 -3.44 1.57
C PRO A 273 14.30 -2.86 2.32
N CYS A 274 13.11 -2.99 1.74
CA CYS A 274 11.86 -2.64 2.40
C CYS A 274 11.39 -3.78 3.31
N HIS A 275 11.34 -3.55 4.62
CA HIS A 275 10.77 -4.49 5.58
C HIS A 275 9.25 -4.51 5.44
N ARG A 276 8.70 -5.65 5.00
CA ARG A 276 7.26 -5.78 4.82
C ARG A 276 6.56 -5.91 6.16
N CYS A 277 5.31 -5.45 6.18
CA CYS A 277 4.41 -5.62 7.31
C CYS A 277 3.12 -6.31 6.85
N GLN A 278 2.22 -6.61 7.79
CA GLN A 278 0.93 -7.25 7.55
C GLN A 278 0.02 -6.56 6.51
N MET A 279 0.40 -5.39 5.98
CA MET A 279 -0.30 -4.75 4.86
C MET A 279 -0.36 -5.67 3.62
N ILE A 280 0.69 -6.45 3.36
CA ILE A 280 0.73 -7.34 2.19
C ILE A 280 -0.24 -8.53 2.31
N CYS A 281 -0.80 -8.77 3.50
CA CYS A 281 -1.80 -9.80 3.74
C CYS A 281 -3.19 -9.42 3.20
N ILE A 282 -3.42 -8.15 2.87
CA ILE A 282 -4.74 -7.67 2.47
C ILE A 282 -4.89 -7.81 0.96
N ASP A 283 -5.88 -8.59 0.53
CA ASP A 283 -6.27 -8.67 -0.87
C ASP A 283 -6.80 -7.31 -1.34
N GLN A 284 -6.16 -6.71 -2.34
CA GLN A 284 -6.52 -5.36 -2.77
C GLN A 284 -7.84 -5.31 -3.55
N GLN A 285 -8.35 -6.46 -4.03
CA GLN A 285 -9.62 -6.57 -4.75
C GLN A 285 -10.78 -6.90 -3.81
N THR A 286 -10.56 -7.71 -2.78
CA THR A 286 -11.62 -8.19 -1.88
C THR A 286 -11.59 -7.61 -0.48
N GLY A 287 -10.45 -7.05 -0.04
CA GLY A 287 -10.22 -6.59 1.33
C GLY A 287 -10.02 -7.72 2.35
N GLN A 288 -10.03 -8.98 1.91
CA GLN A 288 -9.83 -10.13 2.80
C GLN A 288 -8.38 -10.26 3.23
N ARG A 289 -8.17 -10.82 4.42
CA ARG A 289 -6.83 -11.02 4.99
C ARG A 289 -6.37 -12.45 4.75
N ASN A 290 -5.18 -12.60 4.18
CA ASN A 290 -4.45 -13.85 4.03
C ASN A 290 -3.06 -13.67 4.68
N GLN A 291 -2.79 -14.38 5.79
CA GLN A 291 -1.53 -14.25 6.53
C GLN A 291 -0.35 -14.97 5.85
N ASP A 292 -0.63 -15.97 5.02
CA ASP A 292 0.35 -16.88 4.43
C ASP A 292 1.36 -16.11 3.56
N VAL A 293 0.92 -15.07 2.86
CA VAL A 293 1.77 -14.19 2.05
C VAL A 293 2.93 -13.61 2.87
N PHE A 294 2.65 -13.16 4.10
CA PHE A 294 3.67 -12.58 4.97
C PHE A 294 4.55 -13.63 5.62
N GLN A 295 3.94 -14.76 6.02
CA GLN A 295 4.69 -15.87 6.59
C GLN A 295 5.72 -16.42 5.60
N LYS A 296 5.31 -16.71 4.35
CA LYS A 296 6.22 -17.22 3.32
C LYS A 296 7.33 -16.26 2.95
N LEU A 297 7.00 -14.97 2.82
CA LEU A 297 8.01 -13.96 2.60
C LEU A 297 9.02 -13.88 3.77
N SER A 298 8.55 -14.07 5.00
CA SER A 298 9.41 -14.10 6.18
C SER A 298 10.21 -15.39 6.36
N GLU A 299 9.73 -16.53 5.85
CA GLU A 299 10.49 -17.79 5.83
C GLU A 299 11.64 -17.70 4.82
N ARG A 300 11.38 -17.06 3.67
CA ARG A 300 12.37 -16.92 2.60
C ARG A 300 13.43 -15.86 2.88
N ARG A 301 13.02 -14.73 3.45
CA ARG A 301 13.97 -13.75 3.97
C ARG A 301 14.48 -14.32 5.26
N GLU A 302 15.67 -14.91 5.25
CA GLU A 302 16.39 -15.35 6.45
C GLU A 302 16.38 -14.22 7.49
N ARG A 303 15.35 -14.19 8.33
CA ARG A 303 15.41 -13.45 9.57
C ARG A 303 16.40 -14.26 10.37
N LYS A 304 17.58 -13.69 10.58
CA LYS A 304 18.45 -14.22 11.62
C LYS A 304 17.60 -14.43 12.87
N LEU A 305 17.78 -15.58 13.52
CA LEU A 305 17.13 -15.89 14.79
C LEU A 305 17.50 -14.90 15.92
N ASP A 306 18.29 -13.86 15.63
CA ASP A 306 18.71 -12.77 16.50
C ASP A 306 17.56 -12.09 17.28
N ASP A 307 16.31 -12.15 16.81
CA ASP A 307 15.14 -11.58 17.53
C ASP A 307 14.36 -12.61 18.38
N CYS A 308 14.77 -13.87 18.33
CA CYS A 308 14.18 -15.00 19.04
C CYS A 308 15.02 -15.41 20.25
N THR A 309 14.37 -16.04 21.22
CA THR A 309 14.98 -16.66 22.40
C THR A 309 14.20 -17.91 22.75
N LEU A 310 14.85 -18.84 23.44
CA LEU A 310 14.25 -20.07 23.92
C LEU A 310 13.96 -19.93 25.41
N GLN A 311 12.72 -20.18 25.82
CA GLN A 311 12.31 -20.18 27.21
C GLN A 311 11.96 -21.60 27.66
N LEU A 312 12.54 -22.04 28.77
CA LEU A 312 12.19 -23.31 29.40
C LEU A 312 10.78 -23.22 30.00
N SER A 313 9.90 -24.17 29.68
CA SER A 313 8.49 -24.08 30.10
C SER A 313 8.26 -24.29 31.59
N HIS A 314 9.15 -25.01 32.26
CA HIS A 314 8.96 -25.45 33.64
C HIS A 314 9.34 -24.38 34.67
N ASN A 315 10.41 -23.61 34.41
CA ASN A 315 10.92 -22.56 35.30
C ASN A 315 10.84 -21.16 34.68
N GLY A 316 10.54 -21.04 33.38
CA GLY A 316 10.45 -19.77 32.69
C GLY A 316 11.81 -19.11 32.42
N THR A 317 12.91 -19.83 32.60
CA THR A 317 14.27 -19.32 32.33
C THR A 317 14.49 -19.18 30.82
N TYR A 318 15.17 -18.11 30.41
CA TYR A 318 15.56 -17.88 29.01
C TYR A 318 16.98 -18.38 28.80
N LEU A 319 17.16 -19.24 27.80
CA LEU A 319 18.47 -19.74 27.41
C LEU A 319 19.25 -18.64 26.67
N ASP A 320 20.50 -18.46 27.04
CA ASP A 320 21.45 -17.68 26.24
C ASP A 320 21.94 -18.54 25.06
N LEU A 321 21.64 -18.05 23.85
CA LEU A 321 21.86 -18.75 22.59
C LEU A 321 23.34 -18.76 22.15
N GLU A 322 24.19 -17.97 22.81
CA GLU A 322 25.63 -17.88 22.53
C GLU A 322 26.46 -18.87 23.38
N ALA A 323 25.83 -19.55 24.34
CA ALA A 323 26.46 -20.55 25.20
C ALA A 323 25.85 -21.95 24.97
N THR A 324 26.63 -22.99 25.27
CA THR A 324 26.19 -24.38 25.15
C THR A 324 25.28 -24.79 26.32
N LEU A 325 24.40 -25.77 26.10
CA LEU A 325 23.55 -26.33 27.16
C LEU A 325 24.34 -26.90 28.35
N ALA A 326 25.59 -27.33 28.13
CA ALA A 326 26.46 -27.83 29.18
C ALA A 326 26.96 -26.69 30.09
N GLU A 327 27.19 -25.50 29.53
CA GLU A 327 27.60 -24.30 30.27
C GLU A 327 26.44 -23.69 31.07
N GLN A 328 25.20 -24.02 30.71
CA GLN A 328 23.96 -23.57 31.36
C GLN A 328 23.24 -24.72 32.10
N ARG A 329 23.98 -25.75 32.52
CA ARG A 329 23.40 -26.96 33.12
C ARG A 329 22.58 -26.68 34.39
N ASP A 330 22.99 -25.70 35.18
CA ASP A 330 22.31 -25.31 36.41
C ASP A 330 20.90 -24.74 36.12
N GLU A 331 20.70 -24.10 34.97
CA GLU A 331 19.38 -23.60 34.53
C GLU A 331 18.44 -24.71 34.04
N LEU A 332 19.02 -25.88 33.78
CA LEU A 332 18.36 -27.12 33.38
C LEU A 332 18.13 -28.08 34.57
N GLU A 333 18.39 -27.68 35.82
CA GLU A 333 18.00 -28.45 37.00
C GLU A 333 16.47 -28.64 37.02
N GLY A 334 16.01 -29.88 36.91
CA GLY A 334 14.59 -30.24 36.70
C GLY A 334 14.22 -30.63 35.26
N PHE A 335 15.14 -30.47 34.30
CA PHE A 335 15.07 -31.02 32.95
C PHE A 335 15.70 -32.43 32.86
N GLN A 336 16.58 -32.77 33.82
CA GLN A 336 17.32 -34.04 33.87
C GLN A 336 16.89 -35.02 34.99
N ASP A 337 15.83 -34.71 35.76
CA ASP A 337 15.42 -35.58 36.88
C ASP A 337 14.61 -36.79 36.41
N ASP A 338 15.31 -37.92 36.35
CA ASP A 338 14.82 -39.24 35.98
C ASP A 338 14.25 -39.95 37.22
N ALA A 339 12.95 -39.77 37.47
CA ALA A 339 12.22 -40.59 38.45
C ALA A 339 10.72 -40.72 38.12
N GLY A 340 10.41 -41.42 37.02
CA GLY A 340 9.20 -42.26 36.96
C GLY A 340 7.83 -41.62 36.67
N ARG A 341 7.72 -40.32 36.38
CA ARG A 341 6.50 -39.72 35.79
C ARG A 341 6.88 -38.75 34.67
N GLY A 342 6.79 -39.21 33.42
CA GLY A 342 7.12 -38.42 32.23
C GLY A 342 6.34 -37.12 32.15
N LYS A 343 6.93 -36.02 32.63
CA LYS A 343 6.50 -34.67 32.27
C LYS A 343 7.16 -34.32 30.94
N LYS A 344 6.37 -33.97 29.94
CA LYS A 344 6.89 -33.49 28.65
C LYS A 344 7.63 -32.17 28.90
N HIS A 345 8.95 -32.22 28.86
CA HIS A 345 9.79 -31.03 28.93
C HIS A 345 9.64 -30.26 27.61
N SER A 346 9.12 -29.04 27.66
CA SER A 346 8.86 -28.21 26.48
C SER A 346 9.70 -26.95 26.51
N ILE A 347 10.23 -26.58 25.35
CA ILE A 347 10.95 -25.33 25.14
C ILE A 347 10.05 -24.44 24.30
N ILE A 348 9.82 -23.22 24.76
CA ILE A 348 8.95 -22.25 24.12
C ILE A 348 9.83 -21.27 23.33
N LEU A 349 9.70 -21.28 22.00
CA LEU A 349 10.28 -20.25 21.15
C LEU A 349 9.51 -18.94 21.35
N ARG A 350 10.20 -17.87 21.75
CA ARG A 350 9.62 -16.55 21.99
C ARG A 350 10.47 -15.46 21.35
N THR A 351 9.90 -14.27 21.21
CA THR A 351 10.67 -13.06 20.89
C THR A 351 11.47 -12.59 22.11
N GLN A 352 12.69 -12.10 21.88
CA GLN A 352 13.56 -11.62 22.95
C GLN A 352 12.88 -10.57 23.82
N LEU A 353 13.17 -10.61 25.13
CA LEU A 353 12.62 -9.64 26.08
C LEU A 353 13.08 -8.22 25.73
N SER A 354 14.31 -8.04 25.26
CA SER A 354 14.85 -6.76 24.75
C SER A 354 13.97 -6.16 23.64
N VAL A 355 13.57 -6.97 22.65
CA VAL A 355 12.71 -6.57 21.53
C VAL A 355 11.29 -6.21 22.02
N ARG A 356 10.72 -7.02 22.92
CA ARG A 356 9.41 -6.76 23.52
C ARG A 356 9.41 -5.52 24.40
N VAL A 357 10.46 -5.33 25.22
CA VAL A 357 10.65 -4.16 26.08
C VAL A 357 10.89 -2.92 25.23
N HIS A 358 11.66 -3.00 24.15
CA HIS A 358 11.83 -1.87 23.23
C HIS A 358 10.49 -1.49 22.58
N ALA A 359 9.70 -2.47 22.13
CA ALA A 359 8.34 -2.23 21.62
C ALA A 359 7.41 -1.61 22.69
N CYS A 360 7.46 -2.11 23.92
CA CYS A 360 6.68 -1.57 25.04
C CYS A 360 7.16 -0.18 25.47
N ILE A 361 8.47 0.09 25.48
CA ILE A 361 9.05 1.42 25.76
C ILE A 361 8.63 2.40 24.67
N VAL A 362 8.66 1.99 23.39
CA VAL A 362 8.14 2.81 22.30
C VAL A 362 6.66 3.11 22.51
N ILE A 363 5.84 2.12 22.87
CA ILE A 363 4.41 2.30 23.17
C ILE A 363 4.19 3.19 24.40
N LEU A 364 4.95 2.98 25.49
CA LEU A 364 4.85 3.75 26.73
C LEU A 364 5.35 5.17 26.57
N LEU A 365 6.43 5.42 25.83
CA LEU A 365 6.88 6.76 25.46
C LEU A 365 5.83 7.47 24.60
N LEU A 366 5.16 6.76 23.69
CA LEU A 366 4.04 7.31 22.93
C LEU A 366 2.83 7.65 23.82
N ILE A 367 2.55 6.85 24.86
CA ILE A 367 1.47 7.09 25.84
C ILE A 367 1.82 8.23 26.80
N HIS A 368 3.02 8.24 27.37
CA HIS A 368 3.47 9.24 28.36
C HIS A 368 3.65 10.61 27.70
N PHE A 369 4.14 10.66 26.45
CA PHE A 369 4.14 11.88 25.64
C PHE A 369 2.72 12.30 25.26
N GLY A 370 1.83 11.34 24.99
CA GLY A 370 0.39 11.60 24.79
C GLY A 370 -0.28 12.23 26.02
N MET A 371 -0.02 11.72 27.21
CA MET A 371 -0.50 12.28 28.48
C MET A 371 0.10 13.66 28.77
N PHE A 372 1.39 13.88 28.52
CA PHE A 372 2.02 15.19 28.68
C PHE A 372 1.41 16.24 27.74
N GLN A 373 1.07 15.87 26.51
CA GLN A 373 0.41 16.76 25.54
C GLN A 373 -1.07 16.98 25.88
N PHE A 374 -1.77 15.97 26.41
CA PHE A 374 -3.12 16.11 26.94
C PHE A 374 -3.15 17.07 28.14
N TRP A 375 -2.19 16.94 29.07
CA TRP A 375 -2.07 17.83 30.22
C TRP A 375 -1.73 19.27 29.81
N LYS A 376 -0.86 19.45 28.79
CA LYS A 376 -0.54 20.76 28.23
C LYS A 376 -1.74 21.41 27.51
N ALA A 377 -2.55 20.63 26.81
CA ALA A 377 -3.78 21.11 26.17
C ALA A 377 -4.84 21.51 27.21
N LEU A 378 -5.02 20.71 28.27
CA LEU A 378 -5.88 21.03 29.41
C LEU A 378 -5.44 22.31 30.12
N ASN A 379 -4.14 22.47 30.37
CA ASN A 379 -3.60 23.65 31.04
C ASN A 379 -3.82 24.92 30.19
N ASN A 380 -3.61 24.85 28.87
CA ASN A 380 -3.89 25.97 27.97
C ASN A 380 -5.39 26.33 27.93
N MET A 381 -6.28 25.33 27.93
CA MET A 381 -7.74 25.54 27.99
C MET A 381 -8.17 26.28 29.27
N PHE A 382 -7.62 25.89 30.42
CA PHE A 382 -7.90 26.56 31.69
C PHE A 382 -7.29 27.98 31.75
N THR A 383 -6.13 28.19 31.14
CA THR A 383 -5.46 29.51 31.09
C THR A 383 -6.24 30.50 30.22
N GLU A 384 -6.80 30.05 29.09
CA GLU A 384 -7.64 30.89 28.21
C GLU A 384 -9.00 31.21 28.84
N GLN A 385 -9.63 30.27 29.55
CA GLN A 385 -10.88 30.53 30.25
C GLN A 385 -10.70 31.51 31.42
N LEU A 386 -9.62 31.39 32.19
CA LEU A 386 -9.30 32.35 33.27
C LEU A 386 -8.95 33.74 32.73
N SER A 387 -8.32 33.84 31.55
CA SER A 387 -8.06 35.12 30.87
C SER A 387 -9.33 35.80 30.34
N SER A 388 -10.38 35.03 30.03
CA SER A 388 -11.66 35.58 29.53
C SER A 388 -12.60 36.07 30.64
N SER A 389 -12.38 35.63 31.88
CA SER A 389 -13.21 35.99 33.05
C SER A 389 -12.64 37.16 33.87
N LEU A 390 -11.45 37.66 33.51
CA LEU A 390 -10.73 38.76 34.17
C LEU A 390 -10.59 40.03 33.29
N LYS A 391 -11.44 40.18 32.28
CA LYS A 391 -11.55 41.41 31.47
C LYS A 391 -12.92 42.04 31.57
#